data_AF-A0AAD9KSY9-F1
#
_entry.id   AF-A0AAD9KSY9-F1
#
_cell.length_a   1.000
_cell.length_b   1.000
_cell.length_c   1.000
_cell.angle_alpha   90.00
_cell.angle_beta   90.00
_cell.angle_gamma   90.00
#
_symmetry.space_group_name_H-M   'P 1'
#
loop_
_entity.id
_entity.type
_entity.pdbx_description
1 polymer ?
#
loop_
_entity_poly.entity_id
_entity_poly.type
_entity_poly.pdbx_seq_one_letter_code
_entity_poly.pdbx_strand_id
1 'polypeptide(L)'
;MEETQKDGQDRRVLNLAADISYADEKSIPRLLLQIQEILDSFNLGSPQQIQAKLDLWSYDILEVIVVTLKQDFSKLLNGWTTAAKLATILAQSCIGLEPPESHNFLGVFLPSVAENLLMVSRRIQTKYIKTSSVLEDMRQELLTSFKAILDAVNLLFSAYQFLTTHVLCSPWLLQMLITDDPGTEVVVMATIQSANRMSVGVFAQLDEKVKHQILDELVYKLSASSDINVASTTTRTVLVICDSHPPTVQLLCTRYKGLRLLLMKWQGRGFNNYVKRLMVLLAAGSMHRAELERFHRAAALIQAAWKSFMTRRKLKRASSAMSRFQINYRGRKIEEEQRKLEEKVQAELRHMLLIQRRHAMRDLREKQLEMLTLLPAAEVQKHLEQEKLQSAVKIQALWRGHMTRKCLASTQKGVRETRAAICLQRGVRQWLKRIHNRRTELPMWQRPPGLTDERRVELQTQIQEWRESHPVTERSKEQESELHNKVQDLLRRNVIMSKPRRSSEQHRQALIAQLEVDSTLIIAAPTLSDVTEQDLENFVSHSVPVASKARHDHNEELRLLRQPWWRKLGDEYQDEKTAEELGDWRVF
;
A
#
# COMPACT_ATOMS: atom_id res chain seq x y z
N MET A 1 -62.06 30.36 18.00
CA MET A 1 -62.67 30.67 16.70
C MET A 1 -61.56 31.32 15.87
N GLU A 2 -60.49 30.62 15.52
CA GLU A 2 -60.42 29.51 14.54
C GLU A 2 -61.03 29.89 13.18
N GLU A 3 -60.34 30.78 12.47
CA GLU A 3 -60.30 30.77 11.01
C GLU A 3 -59.02 30.06 10.59
N THR A 4 -59.17 28.76 10.35
CA THR A 4 -58.14 27.84 9.87
C THR A 4 -57.70 28.21 8.46
N GLN A 5 -56.39 28.45 8.34
CA GLN A 5 -55.55 28.36 7.14
C GLN A 5 -56.16 27.53 5.99
N LYS A 6 -56.57 28.22 4.93
CA LYS A 6 -56.78 27.69 3.57
C LYS A 6 -55.83 28.34 2.54
N ASP A 7 -54.71 28.89 2.98
CA ASP A 7 -53.72 29.57 2.13
C ASP A 7 -52.48 28.69 1.91
N GLY A 8 -52.64 27.65 1.09
CA GLY A 8 -51.55 26.75 0.70
C GLY A 8 -51.17 26.81 -0.79
N GLN A 9 -51.80 27.65 -1.60
CA GLN A 9 -51.57 27.70 -3.06
C GLN A 9 -50.76 28.94 -3.43
N ASP A 10 -49.68 28.79 -4.22
CA ASP A 10 -48.95 29.97 -4.70
C ASP A 10 -49.79 30.69 -5.77
N ARG A 11 -50.24 31.90 -5.43
CA ARG A 11 -51.04 32.77 -6.31
C ARG A 11 -50.36 33.03 -7.66
N ARG A 12 -49.03 32.92 -7.75
CA ARG A 12 -48.28 33.08 -9.00
C ARG A 12 -48.49 31.91 -9.96
N VAL A 13 -48.59 30.68 -9.46
CA VAL A 13 -48.87 29.49 -10.27
C VAL A 13 -50.31 29.50 -10.78
N LEU A 14 -51.24 29.94 -9.93
CA LEU A 14 -52.66 30.15 -10.27
C LEU A 14 -52.85 31.19 -11.38
N ASN A 15 -52.20 32.35 -11.27
CA ASN A 15 -52.27 33.39 -12.30
C ASN A 15 -51.67 32.90 -13.63
N LEU A 16 -50.57 32.16 -13.56
CA LEU A 16 -49.95 31.56 -14.75
C LEU A 16 -50.88 30.52 -15.41
N ALA A 17 -51.56 29.67 -14.63
CA ALA A 17 -52.55 28.73 -15.14
C ALA A 17 -53.70 29.45 -15.87
N ALA A 18 -54.21 30.54 -15.29
CA ALA A 18 -55.24 31.36 -15.90
C ALA A 18 -54.75 31.99 -17.22
N ASP A 19 -53.57 32.60 -17.22
CA ASP A 19 -52.98 33.22 -18.42
C ASP A 19 -52.73 32.19 -19.54
N ILE A 20 -52.32 30.96 -19.20
CA ILE A 20 -52.15 29.86 -20.17
C ILE A 20 -53.49 29.44 -20.77
N SER A 21 -54.58 29.44 -19.99
CA SER A 21 -55.91 29.05 -20.48
C SER A 21 -56.51 30.04 -21.49
N TYR A 22 -56.13 31.31 -21.43
CA TYR A 22 -56.62 32.38 -22.31
C TYR A 22 -55.64 32.75 -23.44
N ALA A 23 -54.45 32.13 -23.50
CA ALA A 23 -53.39 32.48 -24.44
C ALA A 23 -53.49 31.76 -25.80
N ASP A 24 -53.08 32.45 -26.87
CA ASP A 24 -52.91 31.86 -28.20
C ASP A 24 -51.77 30.82 -28.23
N GLU A 25 -51.87 29.77 -29.06
CA GLU A 25 -50.88 28.69 -29.15
C GLU A 25 -49.42 29.15 -29.34
N LYS A 26 -49.20 30.34 -29.93
CA LYS A 26 -47.87 30.92 -30.18
C LYS A 26 -47.28 31.66 -28.97
N SER A 27 -48.09 32.11 -28.02
CA SER A 27 -47.63 32.79 -26.80
C SER A 27 -47.45 31.84 -25.62
N ILE A 28 -48.08 30.66 -25.62
CA ILE A 28 -47.96 29.63 -24.57
C ILE A 28 -46.50 29.28 -24.24
N PRO A 29 -45.58 29.03 -25.21
CA PRO A 29 -44.20 28.71 -24.88
C PRO A 29 -43.45 29.83 -24.15
N ARG A 30 -43.85 31.09 -24.31
CA ARG A 30 -43.24 32.24 -23.61
C ARG A 30 -43.76 32.35 -22.19
N LEU A 31 -45.05 32.13 -21.97
CA LEU A 31 -45.66 32.12 -20.64
C LEU A 31 -45.09 30.97 -19.79
N LEU A 32 -44.94 29.78 -20.37
CA LEU A 32 -44.35 28.63 -19.68
C LEU A 32 -42.89 28.84 -19.20
N LEU A 33 -42.15 29.80 -19.77
CA LEU A 33 -40.81 30.14 -19.27
C LEU A 33 -40.84 30.88 -17.93
N GLN A 34 -41.93 31.56 -17.59
CA GLN A 34 -42.10 32.23 -16.30
C GLN A 34 -42.13 31.23 -15.13
N ILE A 35 -42.39 29.94 -15.40
CA ILE A 35 -42.26 28.85 -14.42
C ILE A 35 -40.84 28.80 -13.87
N GLN A 36 -39.83 29.06 -14.70
CA GLN A 36 -38.43 29.08 -14.25
C GLN A 36 -38.20 30.17 -13.21
N GLU A 37 -38.73 31.37 -13.44
CA GLU A 37 -38.62 32.50 -12.49
C GLU A 37 -39.34 32.20 -11.17
N ILE A 38 -40.47 31.50 -11.23
CA ILE A 38 -41.20 31.06 -10.03
C ILE A 38 -40.37 30.03 -9.25
N LEU A 39 -39.84 29.02 -9.92
CA LEU A 39 -39.06 27.95 -9.28
C LEU A 39 -37.71 28.42 -8.72
N ASP A 40 -37.06 29.37 -9.40
CA ASP A 40 -35.79 29.99 -8.98
C ASP A 40 -35.97 30.95 -7.79
N SER A 41 -37.19 31.45 -7.56
CA SER A 41 -37.49 32.32 -6.40
C SER A 41 -37.48 31.58 -5.05
N PHE A 42 -37.44 30.24 -5.07
CA PHE A 42 -37.41 29.39 -3.88
C PHE A 42 -36.04 28.73 -3.68
N ASN A 43 -35.64 28.53 -2.42
CA ASN A 43 -34.47 27.73 -2.12
C ASN A 43 -34.68 26.26 -2.54
N LEU A 44 -33.64 25.65 -3.14
CA LEU A 44 -33.65 24.26 -3.60
C LEU A 44 -34.09 23.30 -2.47
N GLY A 45 -35.15 22.53 -2.71
CA GLY A 45 -35.68 21.55 -1.75
C GLY A 45 -36.50 22.14 -0.61
N SER A 46 -36.83 23.43 -0.64
CA SER A 46 -37.74 24.03 0.33
C SER A 46 -39.16 23.43 0.23
N PRO A 47 -39.92 23.35 1.34
CA PRO A 47 -41.30 22.84 1.30
C PRO A 47 -42.20 23.67 0.38
N GLN A 48 -41.91 24.97 0.25
CA GLN A 48 -42.59 25.89 -0.65
C GLN A 48 -42.34 25.56 -2.13
N GLN A 49 -41.12 25.12 -2.49
CA GLN A 49 -40.81 24.68 -3.85
C GLN A 49 -41.52 23.36 -4.20
N ILE A 50 -41.60 22.43 -3.24
CA ILE A 50 -42.32 21.15 -3.43
C ILE A 50 -43.81 21.42 -3.60
N GLN A 51 -44.38 22.33 -2.80
CA GLN A 51 -45.76 22.75 -2.90
C GLN A 51 -46.07 23.45 -4.23
N ALA A 52 -45.19 24.34 -4.70
CA ALA A 52 -45.31 24.95 -6.04
C ALA A 52 -45.26 23.90 -7.17
N LYS A 53 -44.45 22.85 -7.04
CA LYS A 53 -44.43 21.73 -8.01
C LYS A 53 -45.70 20.89 -7.97
N LEU A 54 -46.28 20.69 -6.79
CA LEU A 54 -47.59 20.03 -6.64
C LEU A 54 -48.71 20.88 -7.24
N ASP A 55 -48.66 22.20 -7.06
CA ASP A 55 -49.60 23.13 -7.68
C ASP A 55 -49.49 23.05 -9.22
N LEU A 56 -48.26 23.05 -9.78
CA LEU A 56 -48.02 22.87 -11.22
C LEU A 56 -48.58 21.56 -11.79
N TRP A 57 -48.55 20.48 -10.98
CA TRP A 57 -49.17 19.21 -11.34
C TRP A 57 -50.70 19.28 -11.26
N SER A 58 -51.25 19.89 -10.20
CA SER A 58 -52.71 19.98 -9.99
C SER A 58 -53.44 20.85 -11.01
N TYR A 59 -52.75 21.80 -11.63
CA TYR A 59 -53.28 22.65 -12.71
C TYR A 59 -52.94 22.12 -14.11
N ASP A 60 -52.46 20.87 -14.25
CA ASP A 60 -52.07 20.23 -15.50
C ASP A 60 -51.02 21.00 -16.33
N ILE A 61 -50.31 21.95 -15.72
CA ILE A 61 -49.33 22.79 -16.42
C ILE A 61 -48.19 21.93 -16.97
N LEU A 62 -47.78 20.89 -16.24
CA LEU A 62 -46.75 19.96 -16.71
C LEU A 62 -47.21 19.17 -17.95
N GLU A 63 -48.49 18.82 -18.05
CA GLU A 63 -49.06 18.20 -19.26
C GLU A 63 -49.10 19.19 -20.43
N VAL A 64 -49.42 20.46 -20.17
CA VAL A 64 -49.36 21.53 -21.18
C VAL A 64 -47.94 21.70 -21.70
N ILE A 65 -46.90 21.62 -20.85
CA ILE A 65 -45.50 21.64 -21.31
C ILE A 65 -45.21 20.44 -22.23
N VAL A 66 -45.67 19.25 -21.86
CA VAL A 66 -45.50 18.05 -22.70
C VAL A 66 -46.18 18.20 -24.06
N VAL A 67 -47.40 18.73 -24.11
CA VAL A 67 -48.14 18.95 -25.36
C VAL A 67 -47.48 20.04 -26.21
N THR A 68 -47.04 21.14 -25.61
CA THR A 68 -46.35 22.22 -26.32
C THR A 68 -45.02 21.77 -26.91
N LEU A 69 -44.28 20.88 -26.22
CA LEU A 69 -43.06 20.28 -26.76
C LEU A 69 -43.29 19.44 -28.04
N LYS A 70 -44.52 18.99 -28.32
CA LYS A 70 -44.87 18.30 -29.58
C LYS A 70 -45.03 19.25 -30.77
N GLN A 71 -45.13 20.56 -30.55
CA GLN A 71 -45.29 21.55 -31.60
C GLN A 71 -44.00 21.74 -32.43
N ASP A 72 -44.14 22.37 -33.59
CA ASP A 72 -43.01 22.70 -34.47
C ASP A 72 -42.37 24.04 -34.10
N PHE A 73 -41.29 23.98 -33.32
CA PHE A 73 -40.49 25.15 -32.91
C PHE A 73 -39.67 25.78 -34.05
N SER A 74 -39.81 25.31 -35.30
CA SER A 74 -39.17 25.92 -36.46
C SER A 74 -39.76 27.29 -36.83
N LYS A 75 -41.03 27.52 -36.50
CA LYS A 75 -41.79 28.74 -36.84
C LYS A 75 -41.67 29.85 -35.78
N LEU A 76 -41.06 29.56 -34.64
CA LEU A 76 -40.88 30.50 -33.53
C LEU A 76 -39.46 31.10 -33.57
N LEU A 77 -39.35 32.41 -33.40
CA LEU A 77 -38.06 33.10 -33.17
C LEU A 77 -37.41 32.53 -31.90
N ASN A 78 -36.16 32.05 -32.02
CA ASN A 78 -35.46 31.32 -30.95
C ASN A 78 -36.22 30.07 -30.45
N GLY A 79 -36.99 29.43 -31.32
CA GLY A 79 -37.88 28.32 -30.96
C GLY A 79 -37.16 27.10 -30.34
N TRP A 80 -35.96 26.75 -30.82
CA TRP A 80 -35.27 25.56 -30.32
C TRP A 80 -34.59 25.78 -28.97
N THR A 81 -34.14 27.00 -28.70
CA THR A 81 -33.60 27.36 -27.38
C THR A 81 -34.71 27.47 -26.35
N THR A 82 -35.90 27.97 -26.74
CA THR A 82 -37.10 27.95 -25.88
C THR A 82 -37.57 26.51 -25.62
N ALA A 83 -37.60 25.64 -26.63
CA ALA A 83 -37.89 24.21 -26.43
C ALA A 83 -36.90 23.54 -25.47
N ALA A 84 -35.60 23.84 -25.59
CA ALA A 84 -34.59 23.32 -24.68
C ALA A 84 -34.79 23.81 -23.24
N LYS A 85 -35.12 25.09 -23.04
CA LYS A 85 -35.45 25.63 -21.71
C LYS A 85 -36.71 24.98 -21.12
N LEU A 86 -37.77 24.81 -21.91
CA LEU A 86 -38.99 24.13 -21.47
C LEU A 86 -38.72 22.66 -21.11
N ALA A 87 -37.89 21.97 -21.88
CA ALA A 87 -37.43 20.62 -21.55
C ALA A 87 -36.67 20.55 -20.22
N THR A 88 -35.78 21.51 -19.95
CA THR A 88 -35.07 21.58 -18.66
C THR A 88 -35.99 21.88 -17.49
N ILE A 89 -36.95 22.81 -17.67
CA ILE A 89 -37.96 23.15 -16.65
C ILE A 89 -38.83 21.93 -16.37
N LEU A 90 -39.29 21.23 -17.41
CA LEU A 90 -40.10 20.02 -17.27
C LEU A 90 -39.36 18.95 -16.48
N ALA A 91 -38.10 18.66 -16.83
CA ALA A 91 -37.29 17.70 -16.10
C ALA A 91 -37.07 18.10 -14.64
N GLN A 92 -36.72 19.36 -14.36
CA GLN A 92 -36.52 19.87 -12.99
C GLN A 92 -37.79 19.88 -12.15
N SER A 93 -38.94 20.14 -12.77
CA SER A 93 -40.25 20.13 -12.11
C SER A 93 -40.70 18.72 -11.74
N CYS A 94 -40.33 17.72 -12.55
CA CYS A 94 -40.62 16.32 -12.27
C CYS A 94 -39.77 15.76 -11.13
N ILE A 95 -38.54 16.24 -10.92
CA ILE A 95 -37.62 15.70 -9.91
C ILE A 95 -38.11 16.01 -8.49
N GLY A 96 -38.22 14.97 -7.65
CA GLY A 96 -38.63 15.10 -6.25
C GLY A 96 -40.12 15.38 -6.06
N LEU A 97 -40.93 15.18 -7.10
CA LEU A 97 -42.38 15.30 -7.04
C LEU A 97 -42.99 13.95 -6.64
N GLU A 98 -43.76 13.94 -5.55
CA GLU A 98 -44.55 12.80 -5.10
C GLU A 98 -46.04 13.19 -5.09
N PRO A 99 -46.73 13.12 -6.25
CA PRO A 99 -48.14 13.45 -6.31
C PRO A 99 -48.99 12.34 -5.65
N PRO A 100 -50.20 12.66 -5.17
CA PRO A 100 -51.11 11.69 -4.54
C PRO A 100 -51.48 10.53 -5.51
N GLU A 101 -51.43 10.74 -6.82
CA GLU A 101 -51.62 9.73 -7.87
C GLU A 101 -50.29 9.18 -8.42
N SER A 102 -49.43 8.69 -7.52
CA SER A 102 -48.06 8.25 -7.86
C SER A 102 -48.00 7.21 -8.98
N HIS A 103 -49.00 6.33 -9.14
CA HIS A 103 -49.01 5.32 -10.20
C HIS A 103 -49.20 5.91 -11.60
N ASN A 104 -50.12 6.87 -11.77
CA ASN A 104 -50.37 7.53 -13.06
C ASN A 104 -49.17 8.39 -13.46
N PHE A 105 -48.59 9.09 -12.49
CA PHE A 105 -47.39 9.90 -12.68
C PHE A 105 -46.18 9.05 -13.11
N LEU A 106 -45.86 8.00 -12.34
CA LEU A 106 -44.68 7.17 -12.60
C LEU A 106 -44.85 6.26 -13.82
N GLY A 107 -46.05 5.71 -14.06
CA GLY A 107 -46.31 4.70 -15.08
C GLY A 107 -46.68 5.23 -16.46
N VAL A 108 -47.32 6.41 -16.55
CA VAL A 108 -47.84 6.94 -17.82
C VAL A 108 -47.21 8.28 -18.16
N PHE A 109 -47.19 9.22 -17.21
CA PHE A 109 -46.70 10.57 -17.46
C PHE A 109 -45.17 10.62 -17.66
N LEU A 110 -44.37 10.09 -16.73
CA LEU A 110 -42.90 10.14 -16.84
C LEU A 110 -42.33 9.43 -18.09
N PRO A 111 -42.79 8.23 -18.49
CA PRO A 111 -42.39 7.62 -19.75
C PRO A 111 -42.76 8.47 -20.97
N SER A 112 -43.95 9.09 -20.96
CA SER A 112 -44.38 10.04 -22.00
C SER A 112 -43.48 11.28 -22.05
N VAL A 113 -43.09 11.84 -20.90
CA VAL A 113 -42.13 12.96 -20.83
C VAL A 113 -40.81 12.55 -21.47
N ALA A 114 -40.22 11.42 -21.08
CA ALA A 114 -38.96 10.94 -21.63
C ALA A 114 -39.02 10.75 -23.16
N GLU A 115 -40.11 10.16 -23.66
CA GLU A 115 -40.32 9.93 -25.10
C GLU A 115 -40.46 11.25 -25.88
N ASN A 116 -41.20 12.22 -25.35
CA ASN A 116 -41.36 13.53 -25.99
C ASN A 116 -40.05 14.33 -26.01
N LEU A 117 -39.24 14.25 -24.94
CA LEU A 117 -37.92 14.86 -24.93
C LEU A 117 -37.00 14.25 -26.00
N LEU A 118 -36.97 12.92 -26.13
CA LEU A 118 -36.19 12.24 -27.18
C LEU A 118 -36.68 12.59 -28.59
N MET A 119 -37.99 12.74 -28.77
CA MET A 119 -38.59 13.15 -30.04
C MET A 119 -38.19 14.59 -30.42
N VAL A 120 -38.20 15.54 -29.47
CA VAL A 120 -37.71 16.91 -29.69
C VAL A 120 -36.20 16.91 -29.99
N SER A 121 -35.40 16.15 -29.24
CA SER A 121 -33.97 15.97 -29.53
C SER A 121 -33.75 15.48 -30.95
N ARG A 122 -34.54 14.53 -31.44
CA ARG A 122 -34.45 14.03 -32.82
C ARG A 122 -34.80 15.11 -33.85
N ARG A 123 -35.82 15.94 -33.59
CA ARG A 123 -36.18 17.06 -34.46
C ARG A 123 -35.06 18.11 -34.53
N ILE A 124 -34.45 18.44 -33.40
CA ILE A 124 -33.27 19.34 -33.34
C ILE A 124 -32.11 18.74 -34.14
N GLN A 125 -31.80 17.46 -33.92
CA GLN A 125 -30.72 16.78 -34.65
C GLN A 125 -30.97 16.78 -36.17
N THR A 126 -32.21 16.52 -36.60
CA THR A 126 -32.58 16.55 -38.03
C THR A 126 -32.42 17.96 -38.62
N LYS A 127 -32.78 19.01 -37.86
CA LYS A 127 -32.55 20.39 -38.27
C LYS A 127 -31.07 20.75 -38.30
N TYR A 128 -30.31 20.31 -37.30
CA TYR A 128 -28.86 20.51 -37.23
C TYR A 128 -28.16 19.92 -38.45
N ILE A 129 -28.49 18.68 -38.83
CA ILE A 129 -27.92 18.01 -40.01
C ILE A 129 -28.28 18.76 -41.31
N LYS A 130 -29.52 19.25 -41.44
CA LYS A 130 -29.97 20.01 -42.62
C LYS A 130 -29.42 21.43 -42.70
N THR A 131 -28.89 21.98 -41.61
CA THR A 131 -28.37 23.35 -41.56
C THR A 131 -26.98 23.39 -42.18
N SER A 132 -26.79 24.21 -43.21
CA SER A 132 -25.50 24.36 -43.91
C SER A 132 -24.35 24.70 -42.95
N SER A 133 -23.15 24.20 -43.25
CA SER A 133 -21.92 24.45 -42.48
C SER A 133 -21.52 25.92 -42.43
N VAL A 134 -22.04 26.77 -43.34
CA VAL A 134 -21.78 28.22 -43.38
C VAL A 134 -22.46 28.98 -42.23
N LEU A 135 -23.51 28.42 -41.62
CA LEU A 135 -24.23 29.00 -40.48
C LEU A 135 -23.73 28.41 -39.17
N GLU A 136 -22.44 28.57 -38.87
CA GLU A 136 -21.80 27.97 -37.69
C GLU A 136 -22.47 28.39 -36.38
N ASP A 137 -22.83 29.66 -36.22
CA ASP A 137 -23.47 30.17 -34.99
C ASP A 137 -24.80 29.46 -34.73
N MET A 138 -25.67 29.36 -35.73
CA MET A 138 -26.94 28.63 -35.60
C MET A 138 -26.74 27.12 -35.39
N ARG A 139 -25.70 26.52 -35.99
CA ARG A 139 -25.35 25.11 -35.72
C ARG A 139 -24.92 24.93 -34.27
N GLN A 140 -24.09 25.83 -33.74
CA GLN A 140 -23.67 25.79 -32.34
C GLN A 140 -24.85 25.95 -31.39
N GLU A 141 -25.76 26.89 -31.65
CA GLU A 141 -27.00 27.07 -30.87
C GLU A 141 -27.93 25.85 -30.89
N LEU A 142 -28.07 25.19 -32.05
CA LEU A 142 -28.83 23.95 -32.16
C LEU A 142 -28.14 22.80 -31.39
N LEU A 143 -26.81 22.73 -31.43
CA LEU A 143 -26.05 21.71 -30.71
C LEU A 143 -26.09 21.94 -29.18
N THR A 144 -26.05 23.17 -28.71
CA THR A 144 -26.22 23.49 -27.28
C THR A 144 -27.63 23.17 -26.81
N SER A 145 -28.65 23.52 -27.61
CA SER A 145 -30.05 23.14 -27.34
C SER A 145 -30.23 21.62 -27.30
N PHE A 146 -29.62 20.90 -28.24
CA PHE A 146 -29.65 19.43 -28.27
C PHE A 146 -29.03 18.80 -27.01
N LYS A 147 -27.86 19.29 -26.61
CA LYS A 147 -27.16 18.86 -25.38
C LYS A 147 -28.03 19.11 -24.15
N ALA A 148 -28.59 20.32 -24.02
CA ALA A 148 -29.44 20.67 -22.89
C ALA A 148 -30.66 19.74 -22.73
N ILE A 149 -31.30 19.33 -23.83
CA ILE A 149 -32.43 18.38 -23.76
C ILE A 149 -31.96 16.98 -23.35
N LEU A 150 -30.85 16.48 -23.91
CA LEU A 150 -30.33 15.17 -23.50
C LEU A 150 -29.80 15.17 -22.06
N ASP A 151 -29.27 16.29 -21.58
CA ASP A 151 -28.93 16.49 -20.18
C ASP A 151 -30.19 16.49 -19.29
N ALA A 152 -31.30 17.07 -19.75
CA ALA A 152 -32.59 16.98 -19.08
C ALA A 152 -33.10 15.52 -19.00
N VAL A 153 -32.92 14.73 -20.07
CA VAL A 153 -33.22 13.28 -20.06
C VAL A 153 -32.32 12.54 -19.05
N ASN A 154 -31.02 12.87 -19.02
CA ASN A 154 -30.06 12.31 -18.05
C ASN A 154 -30.46 12.63 -16.60
N LEU A 155 -30.95 13.84 -16.35
CA LEU A 155 -31.47 14.26 -15.04
C LEU A 155 -32.74 13.49 -14.64
N LEU A 156 -33.63 13.20 -15.60
CA LEU A 156 -34.85 12.46 -15.32
C LEU A 156 -34.56 11.01 -14.91
N PHE A 157 -33.76 10.28 -15.68
CA PHE A 157 -33.47 8.90 -15.34
C PHE A 157 -32.46 8.75 -14.19
N SER A 158 -31.75 9.83 -13.83
CA SER A 158 -30.92 9.84 -12.61
C SER A 158 -31.77 9.93 -11.34
N ALA A 159 -32.90 10.64 -11.40
CA ALA A 159 -33.90 10.68 -10.33
C ALA A 159 -34.78 9.40 -10.33
N TYR A 160 -35.17 8.91 -11.51
CA TYR A 160 -36.07 7.77 -11.67
C TYR A 160 -35.41 6.64 -12.47
N GLN A 161 -34.74 5.73 -11.76
CA GLN A 161 -33.89 4.69 -12.35
C GLN A 161 -34.61 3.80 -13.39
N PHE A 162 -35.91 3.53 -13.20
CA PHE A 162 -36.69 2.69 -14.13
C PHE A 162 -36.82 3.30 -15.54
N LEU A 163 -36.68 4.62 -15.69
CA LEU A 163 -36.73 5.27 -17.01
C LEU A 163 -35.52 4.93 -17.88
N THR A 164 -34.42 4.45 -17.30
CA THR A 164 -33.21 4.09 -18.06
C THR A 164 -33.48 3.02 -19.12
N THR A 165 -34.28 2.00 -18.80
CA THR A 165 -34.68 0.97 -19.78
C THR A 165 -35.58 1.56 -20.86
N HIS A 166 -36.56 2.37 -20.46
CA HIS A 166 -37.49 3.02 -21.38
C HIS A 166 -36.76 3.91 -22.40
N VAL A 167 -35.81 4.73 -21.94
CA VAL A 167 -34.99 5.60 -22.79
C VAL A 167 -34.13 4.79 -23.77
N LEU A 168 -33.48 3.70 -23.31
CA LEU A 168 -32.65 2.86 -24.18
C LEU A 168 -33.47 2.04 -25.20
N CYS A 169 -34.72 1.69 -24.88
CA CYS A 169 -35.64 1.03 -25.80
C CYS A 169 -36.32 1.98 -26.78
N SER A 170 -36.23 3.30 -26.57
CA SER A 170 -36.91 4.28 -27.40
C SER A 170 -36.38 4.27 -28.84
N PRO A 171 -37.27 4.22 -29.85
CA PRO A 171 -36.87 4.24 -31.25
C PRO A 171 -36.18 5.56 -31.64
N TRP A 172 -36.51 6.67 -30.97
CA TRP A 172 -35.88 7.96 -31.22
C TRP A 172 -34.41 7.96 -30.84
N LEU A 173 -34.05 7.32 -29.72
CA LEU A 173 -32.65 7.21 -29.31
C LEU A 173 -31.84 6.42 -30.34
N LEU A 174 -32.37 5.29 -30.81
CA LEU A 174 -31.71 4.50 -31.85
C LEU A 174 -31.56 5.29 -33.16
N GLN A 175 -32.62 5.98 -33.60
CA GLN A 175 -32.54 6.84 -34.78
C GLN A 175 -31.52 7.98 -34.64
N MET A 176 -31.38 8.55 -33.45
CA MET A 176 -30.36 9.55 -33.16
C MET A 176 -28.95 8.95 -33.14
N LEU A 177 -28.81 7.68 -32.74
CA LEU A 177 -27.53 6.97 -32.78
C LEU A 177 -27.12 6.65 -34.22
N ILE A 178 -28.05 6.27 -35.10
CA ILE A 178 -27.76 5.86 -36.49
C ILE A 178 -27.13 6.98 -37.33
N THR A 179 -27.42 8.25 -37.06
CA THR A 179 -26.88 9.37 -37.85
C THR A 179 -25.36 9.52 -37.75
N ASP A 180 -24.69 9.84 -38.87
CA ASP A 180 -23.22 9.94 -38.99
C ASP A 180 -22.62 11.33 -38.72
N ASP A 181 -23.20 12.10 -37.79
CA ASP A 181 -22.70 13.44 -37.45
C ASP A 181 -21.85 13.43 -36.16
N PRO A 182 -20.58 13.84 -36.20
CA PRO A 182 -19.65 13.67 -35.08
C PRO A 182 -20.02 14.50 -33.84
N GLY A 183 -20.72 15.63 -34.03
CA GLY A 183 -21.13 16.48 -32.92
C GLY A 183 -22.28 15.87 -32.11
N THR A 184 -23.28 15.33 -32.80
CA THR A 184 -24.49 14.79 -32.18
C THR A 184 -24.31 13.35 -31.68
N GLU A 185 -23.59 12.50 -32.41
CA GLU A 185 -23.29 11.13 -32.00
C GLU A 185 -22.57 11.03 -30.65
N VAL A 186 -21.60 11.92 -30.41
CA VAL A 186 -20.84 11.94 -29.15
C VAL A 186 -21.76 12.20 -27.97
N VAL A 187 -22.76 13.08 -28.12
CA VAL A 187 -23.74 13.41 -27.08
C VAL A 187 -24.71 12.26 -26.86
N VAL A 188 -25.19 11.61 -27.93
CA VAL A 188 -26.07 10.43 -27.84
C VAL A 188 -25.34 9.28 -27.14
N MET A 189 -24.09 9.00 -27.52
CA MET A 189 -23.26 8.00 -26.87
C MET A 189 -22.97 8.33 -25.40
N ALA A 190 -22.78 9.61 -25.06
CA ALA A 190 -22.62 10.05 -23.67
C ALA A 190 -23.91 9.81 -22.84
N THR A 191 -25.08 9.96 -23.45
CA THR A 191 -26.38 9.64 -22.83
C THR A 191 -26.48 8.13 -22.54
N ILE A 192 -26.09 7.27 -23.49
CA ILE A 192 -26.03 5.80 -23.30
C ILE A 192 -25.03 5.43 -22.18
N GLN A 193 -23.86 6.08 -22.14
CA GLN A 193 -22.89 5.90 -21.07
C GLN A 193 -23.47 6.28 -19.70
N SER A 194 -24.22 7.38 -19.63
CA SER A 194 -24.85 7.86 -18.40
C SER A 194 -25.94 6.90 -17.92
N ALA A 195 -26.80 6.41 -18.82
CA ALA A 195 -27.81 5.40 -18.49
C ALA A 195 -27.20 4.12 -17.89
N ASN A 196 -26.11 3.63 -18.47
CA ASN A 196 -25.40 2.44 -17.95
C ASN A 196 -24.70 2.66 -16.61
N ARG A 197 -24.30 3.90 -16.29
CA ARG A 197 -23.68 4.24 -15.00
C ARG A 197 -24.71 4.38 -13.89
N MET A 198 -25.86 4.98 -14.20
CA MET A 198 -26.91 5.24 -13.21
C MET A 198 -27.63 3.96 -12.77
N SER A 199 -27.74 2.99 -13.66
CA SER A 199 -28.41 1.73 -13.36
C SER A 199 -27.54 0.55 -13.81
N VAL A 200 -26.87 -0.05 -12.83
CA VAL A 200 -25.98 -1.20 -13.04
C VAL A 200 -26.84 -2.38 -13.50
N GLY A 201 -26.59 -2.86 -14.71
CA GLY A 201 -27.33 -4.00 -15.28
C GLY A 201 -28.55 -3.65 -16.13
N VAL A 202 -28.80 -2.38 -16.48
CA VAL A 202 -29.87 -2.02 -17.46
C VAL A 202 -29.70 -2.78 -18.75
N PHE A 203 -28.46 -2.89 -19.23
CA PHE A 203 -28.20 -3.59 -20.47
C PHE A 203 -28.60 -5.07 -20.38
N ALA A 204 -28.65 -5.68 -19.20
CA ALA A 204 -29.16 -7.05 -19.03
C ALA A 204 -30.68 -7.13 -19.23
N GLN A 205 -31.41 -6.10 -18.79
CA GLN A 205 -32.88 -6.00 -18.83
C GLN A 205 -33.43 -5.72 -20.25
N LEU A 206 -32.59 -5.25 -21.17
CA LEU A 206 -32.99 -5.01 -22.55
C LEU A 206 -33.24 -6.31 -23.32
N ASP A 207 -34.18 -6.26 -24.26
CA ASP A 207 -34.38 -7.34 -25.22
C ASP A 207 -33.14 -7.56 -26.09
N GLU A 208 -32.91 -8.80 -26.52
CA GLU A 208 -31.79 -9.13 -27.41
C GLU A 208 -31.79 -8.28 -28.68
N LYS A 209 -32.94 -7.99 -29.28
CA LYS A 209 -33.02 -7.15 -30.49
C LYS A 209 -32.43 -5.76 -30.28
N VAL A 210 -32.77 -5.11 -29.16
CA VAL A 210 -32.31 -3.75 -28.82
C VAL A 210 -30.81 -3.77 -28.51
N LYS A 211 -30.34 -4.78 -27.76
CA LYS A 211 -28.89 -4.99 -27.49
C LYS A 211 -28.09 -5.07 -28.79
N HIS A 212 -28.56 -5.88 -29.75
CA HIS A 212 -27.91 -6.05 -31.04
C HIS A 212 -27.93 -4.76 -31.86
N GLN A 213 -29.06 -4.05 -31.93
CA GLN A 213 -29.14 -2.78 -32.67
C GLN A 213 -28.16 -1.73 -32.14
N ILE A 214 -28.08 -1.54 -30.82
CA ILE A 214 -27.13 -0.60 -30.21
C ILE A 214 -25.68 -1.03 -30.51
N LEU A 215 -25.36 -2.32 -30.35
CA LEU A 215 -24.00 -2.81 -30.59
C LEU A 215 -23.61 -2.82 -32.06
N ASP A 216 -24.52 -3.15 -32.97
CA ASP A 216 -24.31 -3.11 -34.42
C ASP A 216 -23.95 -1.68 -34.85
N GLU A 217 -24.67 -0.67 -34.37
CA GLU A 217 -24.36 0.74 -34.64
C GLU A 217 -23.04 1.20 -34.02
N LEU A 218 -22.74 0.82 -32.78
CA LEU A 218 -21.44 1.17 -32.16
C LEU A 218 -20.26 0.51 -32.89
N VAL A 219 -20.40 -0.75 -33.30
CA VAL A 219 -19.35 -1.46 -34.07
C VAL A 219 -19.21 -0.87 -35.47
N TYR A 220 -20.33 -0.53 -36.12
CA TYR A 220 -20.33 0.16 -37.40
C TYR A 220 -19.55 1.48 -37.30
N LYS A 221 -19.85 2.33 -36.30
CA LYS A 221 -19.14 3.60 -36.09
C LYS A 221 -17.65 3.42 -35.84
N LEU A 222 -17.22 2.40 -35.10
CA LEU A 222 -15.78 2.09 -34.94
C LEU A 222 -15.09 1.70 -36.25
N SER A 223 -15.83 1.12 -37.19
CA SER A 223 -15.31 0.70 -38.49
C SER A 223 -15.30 1.84 -39.52
N ALA A 224 -16.42 2.57 -39.63
CA ALA A 224 -16.69 3.55 -40.67
C ALA A 224 -16.14 4.94 -40.35
N SER A 225 -16.10 5.34 -39.07
CA SER A 225 -15.68 6.70 -38.72
C SER A 225 -14.20 6.95 -39.02
N SER A 226 -13.91 8.19 -39.41
CA SER A 226 -12.56 8.76 -39.52
C SER A 226 -12.20 9.60 -38.30
N ASP A 227 -13.20 10.09 -37.56
CA ASP A 227 -13.05 11.00 -36.43
C ASP A 227 -12.58 10.32 -35.15
N ILE A 228 -11.50 10.87 -34.58
CA ILE A 228 -10.88 10.38 -33.35
C ILE A 228 -11.84 10.51 -32.16
N ASN A 229 -12.58 11.61 -32.07
CA ASN A 229 -13.51 11.88 -30.97
C ASN A 229 -14.68 10.89 -30.96
N VAL A 230 -15.24 10.60 -32.14
CA VAL A 230 -16.27 9.58 -32.31
C VAL A 230 -15.71 8.23 -31.91
N ALA A 231 -14.61 7.77 -32.52
CA ALA A 231 -14.04 6.46 -32.24
C ALA A 231 -13.64 6.26 -30.76
N SER A 232 -13.08 7.29 -30.13
CA SER A 232 -12.75 7.31 -28.70
C SER A 232 -14.00 7.15 -27.84
N THR A 233 -15.04 7.94 -28.14
CA THR A 233 -16.31 7.89 -27.41
C THR A 233 -17.01 6.56 -27.62
N THR A 234 -17.05 6.02 -28.84
CA THR A 234 -17.62 4.71 -29.15
C THR A 234 -16.89 3.59 -28.42
N THR A 235 -15.55 3.60 -28.44
CA THR A 235 -14.73 2.61 -27.70
C THR A 235 -15.03 2.67 -26.21
N ARG A 236 -15.17 3.89 -25.66
CA ARG A 236 -15.54 4.09 -24.26
C ARG A 236 -16.96 3.61 -23.96
N THR A 237 -17.93 3.87 -24.82
CA THR A 237 -19.31 3.39 -24.66
C THR A 237 -19.38 1.87 -24.64
N VAL A 238 -18.70 1.21 -25.58
CA VAL A 238 -18.61 -0.27 -25.62
C VAL A 238 -17.98 -0.82 -24.35
N LEU A 239 -16.91 -0.18 -23.84
CA LEU A 239 -16.29 -0.58 -22.58
C LEU A 239 -17.22 -0.40 -21.38
N VAL A 240 -17.96 0.71 -21.31
CA VAL A 240 -18.95 0.95 -20.24
C VAL A 240 -20.05 -0.10 -20.27
N ILE A 241 -20.53 -0.51 -21.45
CA ILE A 241 -21.51 -1.59 -21.61
C ILE A 241 -20.91 -2.94 -21.20
N CYS A 242 -19.66 -3.22 -21.57
CA CYS A 242 -18.98 -4.44 -21.15
C CYS A 242 -18.85 -4.49 -19.63
N ASP A 243 -18.45 -3.38 -19.00
CA ASP A 243 -18.29 -3.24 -17.55
C ASP A 243 -19.64 -3.42 -16.81
N SER A 244 -20.75 -2.88 -17.35
CA SER A 244 -22.08 -3.01 -16.76
C SER A 244 -22.73 -4.38 -17.00
N HIS A 245 -22.45 -5.01 -18.15
CA HIS A 245 -22.98 -6.32 -18.53
C HIS A 245 -21.87 -7.22 -19.11
N PRO A 246 -21.15 -7.99 -18.26
CA PRO A 246 -20.03 -8.84 -18.66
C PRO A 246 -20.29 -9.82 -19.81
N PRO A 247 -21.49 -10.43 -19.97
CA PRO A 247 -21.81 -11.30 -21.12
C PRO A 247 -21.69 -10.60 -22.48
N THR A 248 -21.75 -9.26 -22.53
CA THR A 248 -21.54 -8.49 -23.77
C THR A 248 -20.18 -8.78 -24.40
N VAL A 249 -19.15 -9.07 -23.60
CA VAL A 249 -17.82 -9.42 -24.14
C VAL A 249 -17.88 -10.70 -24.98
N GLN A 250 -18.64 -11.70 -24.52
CA GLN A 250 -18.82 -12.95 -25.28
C GLN A 250 -19.61 -12.69 -26.57
N LEU A 251 -20.67 -11.90 -26.47
CA LEU A 251 -21.48 -11.49 -27.63
C LEU A 251 -20.66 -10.72 -28.66
N LEU A 252 -19.74 -9.85 -28.21
CA LEU A 252 -18.82 -9.13 -29.10
C LEU A 252 -17.87 -10.10 -29.82
N CYS A 253 -17.33 -11.09 -29.11
CA CYS A 253 -16.43 -12.10 -29.67
C CYS A 253 -17.14 -13.06 -30.65
N THR A 254 -18.38 -13.44 -30.39
CA THR A 254 -19.13 -14.39 -31.24
C THR A 254 -19.68 -13.73 -32.49
N ARG A 255 -20.29 -12.54 -32.37
CA ARG A 255 -20.93 -11.80 -33.47
C ARG A 255 -19.93 -11.00 -34.31
N TYR A 256 -18.97 -10.31 -33.69
CA TYR A 256 -18.05 -9.39 -34.39
C TYR A 256 -16.61 -9.92 -34.40
N LYS A 257 -16.38 -11.07 -35.04
CA LYS A 257 -15.07 -11.75 -35.10
C LYS A 257 -13.91 -10.89 -35.64
N GLY A 258 -14.22 -9.85 -36.43
CA GLY A 258 -13.24 -8.90 -36.99
C GLY A 258 -12.93 -7.67 -36.13
N LEU A 259 -13.67 -7.43 -35.03
CA LEU A 259 -13.57 -6.20 -34.24
C LEU A 259 -12.15 -5.95 -33.71
N ARG A 260 -11.44 -7.01 -33.31
CA ARG A 260 -10.06 -6.89 -32.82
C ARG A 260 -9.09 -6.35 -33.88
N LEU A 261 -9.27 -6.75 -35.14
CA LEU A 261 -8.43 -6.26 -36.25
C LEU A 261 -8.79 -4.81 -36.57
N LEU A 262 -10.08 -4.46 -36.53
CA LEU A 262 -10.54 -3.08 -36.74
C LEU A 262 -9.97 -2.11 -35.69
N LEU A 263 -9.85 -2.54 -34.43
CA LEU A 263 -9.25 -1.74 -33.37
C LEU A 263 -7.76 -1.42 -33.58
N MET A 264 -7.05 -2.17 -34.44
CA MET A 264 -5.65 -1.87 -34.78
C MET A 264 -5.51 -0.54 -35.52
N LYS A 265 -6.50 -0.15 -36.34
CA LYS A 265 -6.56 1.15 -37.06
C LYS A 265 -6.44 2.34 -36.10
N TRP A 266 -6.93 2.18 -34.87
CA TRP A 266 -7.02 3.23 -33.86
C TRP A 266 -5.82 3.25 -32.91
N GLN A 267 -4.88 2.31 -33.02
CA GLN A 267 -3.65 2.36 -32.24
C GLN A 267 -2.80 3.57 -32.63
N GLY A 268 -2.28 4.28 -31.62
CA GLY A 268 -1.45 5.46 -31.80
C GLY A 268 -2.21 6.78 -31.94
N ARG A 269 -3.56 6.77 -32.01
CA ARG A 269 -4.38 7.97 -32.30
C ARG A 269 -4.86 8.75 -31.06
N GLY A 270 -4.23 8.57 -29.89
CA GLY A 270 -4.47 9.40 -28.69
C GLY A 270 -5.35 8.80 -27.59
N PHE A 271 -6.10 7.71 -27.84
CA PHE A 271 -6.95 7.04 -26.82
C PHE A 271 -6.58 5.57 -26.59
N ASN A 272 -5.28 5.28 -26.67
CA ASN A 272 -4.70 3.93 -26.62
C ASN A 272 -5.10 3.11 -25.40
N ASN A 273 -5.40 3.73 -24.26
CA ASN A 273 -5.80 3.02 -23.04
C ASN A 273 -7.13 2.29 -23.23
N TYR A 274 -8.13 2.95 -23.85
CA TYR A 274 -9.42 2.35 -24.14
C TYR A 274 -9.28 1.24 -25.20
N VAL A 275 -8.54 1.50 -26.28
CA VAL A 275 -8.28 0.50 -27.33
C VAL A 275 -7.56 -0.73 -26.76
N LYS A 276 -6.49 -0.54 -25.98
CA LYS A 276 -5.77 -1.63 -25.32
C LYS A 276 -6.65 -2.42 -24.38
N ARG A 277 -7.47 -1.75 -23.56
CA ARG A 277 -8.39 -2.41 -22.64
C ARG A 277 -9.40 -3.27 -23.39
N LEU A 278 -10.03 -2.72 -24.43
CA LEU A 278 -11.01 -3.45 -25.25
C LEU A 278 -10.35 -4.63 -25.98
N MET A 279 -9.14 -4.44 -26.55
CA MET A 279 -8.39 -5.54 -27.18
C MET A 279 -8.05 -6.67 -26.20
N VAL A 280 -7.68 -6.35 -24.96
CA VAL A 280 -7.40 -7.37 -23.92
C VAL A 280 -8.68 -8.12 -23.55
N LEU A 281 -9.82 -7.42 -23.39
CA LEU A 281 -11.12 -8.06 -23.11
C LEU A 281 -11.53 -9.00 -24.25
N LEU A 282 -11.42 -8.56 -25.50
CA LEU A 282 -11.72 -9.37 -26.68
C LEU A 282 -10.75 -10.54 -26.85
N ALA A 283 -9.49 -10.41 -26.42
CA ALA A 283 -8.51 -11.49 -26.44
C ALA A 283 -8.81 -12.58 -25.41
N ALA A 284 -9.21 -12.18 -24.20
CA ALA A 284 -9.54 -13.11 -23.12
C ALA A 284 -10.92 -13.77 -23.30
N GLY A 285 -11.81 -13.17 -24.11
CA GLY A 285 -13.16 -13.65 -24.41
C GLY A 285 -14.15 -13.58 -23.24
N SER A 286 -13.71 -13.08 -22.08
CA SER A 286 -14.55 -12.81 -20.91
C SER A 286 -13.85 -11.80 -20.00
N MET A 287 -14.63 -11.05 -19.23
CA MET A 287 -14.08 -10.07 -18.30
C MET A 287 -13.25 -10.73 -17.19
N HIS A 288 -13.74 -11.83 -16.62
CA HIS A 288 -13.04 -12.56 -15.56
C HIS A 288 -11.67 -13.10 -16.00
N ARG A 289 -11.57 -13.69 -17.20
CA ARG A 289 -10.28 -14.16 -17.73
C ARG A 289 -9.30 -13.01 -17.97
N ALA A 290 -9.79 -11.87 -18.45
CA ALA A 290 -8.95 -10.69 -18.67
C ALA A 290 -8.36 -10.15 -17.35
N GLU A 291 -9.16 -10.13 -16.28
CA GLU A 291 -8.70 -9.75 -14.94
C GLU A 291 -7.67 -10.72 -14.38
N LEU A 292 -7.93 -12.02 -14.52
CA LEU A 292 -7.01 -13.06 -14.07
C LEU A 292 -5.66 -12.97 -14.80
N GLU A 293 -5.67 -12.79 -16.13
CA GLU A 293 -4.44 -12.54 -16.91
C GLU A 293 -3.70 -11.29 -16.44
N ARG A 294 -4.42 -10.21 -16.12
CA ARG A 294 -3.82 -8.98 -15.59
C ARG A 294 -3.13 -9.24 -14.25
N PHE A 295 -3.77 -9.99 -13.34
CA PHE A 295 -3.16 -10.37 -12.06
C PHE A 295 -1.93 -11.26 -12.27
N HIS A 296 -1.99 -12.24 -13.18
CA HIS A 296 -0.84 -13.07 -13.52
C HIS A 296 0.33 -12.27 -14.08
N ARG A 297 0.07 -11.32 -14.98
CA ARG A 297 1.12 -10.44 -15.53
C ARG A 297 1.74 -9.56 -14.44
N ALA A 298 0.92 -8.98 -13.56
CA ALA A 298 1.41 -8.18 -12.44
C ALA A 298 2.28 -9.02 -11.49
N ALA A 299 1.82 -10.22 -11.12
CA ALA A 299 2.58 -11.16 -10.31
C ALA A 299 3.90 -11.56 -10.98
N ALA A 300 3.89 -11.84 -12.30
CA ALA A 300 5.09 -12.18 -13.06
C ALA A 300 6.11 -11.03 -13.07
N LEU A 301 5.67 -9.77 -13.19
CA LEU A 301 6.54 -8.59 -13.13
C LEU A 301 7.20 -8.45 -11.75
N ILE A 302 6.42 -8.58 -10.68
CA ILE A 302 6.93 -8.53 -9.30
C ILE A 302 7.95 -9.66 -9.08
N GLN A 303 7.60 -10.88 -9.50
CA GLN A 303 8.48 -12.04 -9.39
C GLN A 303 9.77 -11.88 -10.21
N ALA A 304 9.68 -11.34 -11.42
CA ALA A 304 10.85 -11.08 -12.27
C ALA A 304 11.77 -10.04 -11.65
N ALA A 305 11.22 -8.93 -11.13
CA ALA A 305 11.96 -7.91 -10.41
C ALA A 305 12.68 -8.50 -9.19
N TRP A 306 11.99 -9.27 -8.35
CA TRP A 306 12.58 -9.92 -7.19
C TRP A 306 13.68 -10.93 -7.55
N LYS A 307 13.42 -11.80 -8.54
CA LYS A 307 14.42 -12.76 -9.04
C LYS A 307 15.67 -12.02 -9.53
N SER A 308 15.50 -10.92 -10.27
CA SER A 308 16.60 -10.10 -10.76
C SER A 308 17.40 -9.44 -9.64
N PHE A 309 16.74 -8.94 -8.60
CA PHE A 309 17.40 -8.38 -7.42
C PHE A 309 18.21 -9.45 -6.68
N MET A 310 17.62 -10.63 -6.47
CA MET A 310 18.28 -11.75 -5.81
C MET A 310 19.50 -12.25 -6.58
N THR A 311 19.41 -12.38 -7.91
CA THR A 311 20.55 -12.80 -8.74
C THR A 311 21.67 -11.76 -8.73
N ARG A 312 21.35 -10.47 -8.90
CA ARG A 312 22.34 -9.38 -8.81
C ARG A 312 23.03 -9.35 -7.44
N ARG A 313 22.28 -9.55 -6.35
CA ARG A 313 22.84 -9.60 -4.99
C ARG A 313 23.77 -10.80 -4.80
N LYS A 314 23.42 -11.98 -5.31
CA LYS A 314 24.29 -13.17 -5.30
C LYS A 314 25.58 -12.94 -6.10
N LEU A 315 25.46 -12.37 -7.30
CA LEU A 315 26.62 -12.03 -8.13
C LEU A 315 27.56 -11.02 -7.46
N LYS A 316 27.01 -9.97 -6.84
CA LYS A 316 27.81 -8.98 -6.10
C LYS A 316 28.59 -9.64 -4.95
N ARG A 317 27.96 -10.54 -4.19
CA ARG A 317 28.63 -11.30 -3.12
C ARG A 317 29.75 -12.20 -3.66
N ALA A 318 29.49 -12.91 -4.76
CA ALA A 318 30.50 -13.78 -5.40
C ALA A 318 31.69 -12.95 -5.91
N SER A 319 31.44 -11.81 -6.55
CA SER A 319 32.49 -10.88 -6.99
C SER A 319 33.32 -10.38 -5.81
N SER A 320 32.70 -9.92 -4.72
CA SER A 320 33.43 -9.49 -3.52
C SER A 320 34.27 -10.63 -2.89
N ALA A 321 33.75 -11.86 -2.89
CA ALA A 321 34.49 -13.02 -2.40
C ALA A 321 35.71 -13.33 -3.28
N MET A 322 35.56 -13.28 -4.60
CA MET A 322 36.64 -13.48 -5.56
C MET A 322 37.72 -12.40 -5.42
N SER A 323 37.34 -11.13 -5.31
CA SER A 323 38.29 -10.03 -5.10
C SER A 323 39.08 -10.21 -3.80
N ARG A 324 38.42 -10.59 -2.69
CA ARG A 324 39.10 -10.88 -1.43
C ARG A 324 40.07 -12.05 -1.57
N PHE A 325 39.67 -13.12 -2.25
CA PHE A 325 40.56 -14.25 -2.52
C PHE A 325 41.79 -13.82 -3.32
N GLN A 326 41.62 -13.03 -4.38
CA GLN A 326 42.72 -12.53 -5.20
C GLN A 326 43.68 -11.63 -4.41
N ILE A 327 43.18 -10.73 -3.58
CA ILE A 327 43.98 -9.87 -2.70
C ILE A 327 44.82 -10.73 -1.75
N ASN A 328 44.18 -11.69 -1.06
CA ASN A 328 44.86 -12.56 -0.10
C ASN A 328 45.90 -13.47 -0.77
N TYR A 329 45.57 -14.03 -1.95
CA TYR A 329 46.49 -14.88 -2.69
C TYR A 329 47.73 -14.10 -3.14
N ARG A 330 47.53 -12.90 -3.71
CA ARG A 330 48.63 -12.02 -4.11
C ARG A 330 49.48 -11.61 -2.90
N GLY A 331 48.84 -11.26 -1.79
CA GLY A 331 49.53 -10.94 -0.53
C GLY A 331 50.40 -12.08 -0.03
N ARG A 332 49.84 -13.30 0.07
CA ARG A 332 50.60 -14.49 0.48
C ARG A 332 51.79 -14.78 -0.43
N LYS A 333 51.61 -14.61 -1.74
CA LYS A 333 52.70 -14.84 -2.70
C LYS A 333 53.87 -13.87 -2.46
N ILE A 334 53.57 -12.60 -2.19
CA ILE A 334 54.57 -11.58 -1.87
C ILE A 334 55.27 -11.90 -0.54
N GLU A 335 54.52 -12.29 0.50
CA GLU A 335 55.08 -12.69 1.80
C GLU A 335 56.02 -13.91 1.68
N GLU A 336 55.65 -14.92 0.88
CA GLU A 336 56.50 -16.09 0.62
C GLU A 336 57.80 -15.72 -0.09
N GLU A 337 57.74 -14.81 -1.07
CA GLU A 337 58.91 -14.30 -1.78
C GLU A 337 59.83 -13.50 -0.84
N GLN A 338 59.26 -12.63 0.01
CA GLN A 338 60.00 -11.88 1.03
C GLN A 338 60.66 -12.80 2.04
N ARG A 339 59.95 -13.80 2.56
CA ARG A 339 60.51 -14.79 3.49
C ARG A 339 61.70 -15.52 2.89
N LYS A 340 61.61 -15.95 1.63
CA LYS A 340 62.72 -16.61 0.94
C LYS A 340 63.93 -15.68 0.81
N LEU A 341 63.70 -14.39 0.55
CA LEU A 341 64.77 -13.40 0.48
C LEU A 341 65.41 -13.15 1.85
N GLU A 342 64.60 -12.98 2.89
CA GLU A 342 65.07 -12.83 4.27
C GLU A 342 65.87 -14.05 4.73
N GLU A 343 65.40 -15.26 4.45
CA GLU A 343 66.11 -16.50 4.77
C GLU A 343 67.47 -16.56 4.07
N LYS A 344 67.57 -16.14 2.81
CA LYS A 344 68.85 -16.03 2.08
C LYS A 344 69.78 -15.00 2.70
N VAL A 345 69.31 -13.78 2.93
CA VAL A 345 70.09 -12.69 3.55
C VAL A 345 70.58 -13.10 4.94
N GLN A 346 69.73 -13.75 5.74
CA GLN A 346 70.12 -14.27 7.05
C GLN A 346 71.18 -15.37 6.94
N ALA A 347 71.06 -16.28 5.97
CA ALA A 347 72.05 -17.33 5.76
C ALA A 347 73.42 -16.74 5.37
N GLU A 348 73.43 -15.77 4.46
CA GLU A 348 74.64 -15.04 4.05
C GLU A 348 75.27 -14.30 5.23
N LEU A 349 74.47 -13.59 6.03
CA LEU A 349 74.94 -12.90 7.23
C LEU A 349 75.53 -13.89 8.25
N ARG A 350 74.87 -15.02 8.51
CA ARG A 350 75.40 -16.06 9.41
C ARG A 350 76.74 -16.57 8.93
N HIS A 351 76.89 -16.80 7.62
CA HIS A 351 78.14 -17.24 7.03
C HIS A 351 79.25 -16.18 7.20
N MET A 352 78.97 -14.91 6.91
CA MET A 352 79.92 -13.81 7.12
C MET A 352 80.34 -13.68 8.59
N LEU A 353 79.39 -13.74 9.53
CA LEU A 353 79.69 -13.67 10.95
C LEU A 353 80.53 -14.86 11.43
N LEU A 354 80.28 -16.07 10.90
CA LEU A 354 81.10 -17.25 11.20
C LEU A 354 82.54 -17.05 10.71
N ILE A 355 82.73 -16.53 9.50
CA ILE A 355 84.05 -16.21 8.95
C ILE A 355 84.74 -15.14 9.81
N GLN A 356 84.07 -14.03 10.12
CA GLN A 356 84.61 -12.97 10.97
C GLN A 356 85.00 -13.48 12.35
N ARG A 357 84.17 -14.32 12.99
CA ARG A 357 84.52 -14.96 14.27
C ARG A 357 85.75 -15.85 14.15
N ARG A 358 85.89 -16.62 13.06
CA ARG A 358 87.08 -17.45 12.84
C ARG A 358 88.35 -16.62 12.70
N HIS A 359 88.29 -15.52 11.94
CA HIS A 359 89.40 -14.58 11.83
C HIS A 359 89.73 -13.95 13.18
N ALA A 360 88.74 -13.37 13.88
CA ALA A 360 88.96 -12.77 15.20
C ALA A 360 89.52 -13.76 16.23
N MET A 361 89.07 -15.02 16.23
CA MET A 361 89.63 -16.06 17.08
C MET A 361 91.08 -16.39 16.71
N ARG A 362 91.41 -16.39 15.42
CA ARG A 362 92.78 -16.61 14.95
C ARG A 362 93.68 -15.45 15.36
N ASP A 363 93.27 -14.21 15.10
CA ASP A 363 94.02 -13.01 15.46
C ASP A 363 94.24 -12.92 16.97
N LEU A 364 93.22 -13.27 17.77
CA LEU A 364 93.35 -13.34 19.23
C LEU A 364 94.38 -14.39 19.65
N ARG A 365 94.34 -15.58 19.05
CA ARG A 365 95.30 -16.66 19.35
C ARG A 365 96.72 -16.30 18.93
N GLU A 366 96.90 -15.64 17.79
CA GLU A 366 98.19 -15.15 17.32
C GLU A 366 98.76 -14.12 18.30
N LYS A 367 97.97 -13.11 18.71
CA LYS A 367 98.36 -12.13 19.74
C LYS A 367 98.65 -12.77 21.10
N GLN A 368 97.84 -13.75 21.53
CA GLN A 368 98.09 -14.49 22.77
C GLN A 368 99.41 -15.26 22.70
N LEU A 369 99.73 -15.87 21.56
CA LEU A 369 100.97 -16.58 21.35
C LEU A 369 102.16 -15.62 21.37
N GLU A 370 102.08 -14.48 20.70
CA GLU A 370 103.09 -13.41 20.75
C GLU A 370 103.33 -12.92 22.19
N MET A 371 102.27 -12.65 22.94
CA MET A 371 102.36 -12.26 24.34
C MET A 371 103.04 -13.35 25.20
N LEU A 372 102.69 -14.63 24.99
CA LEU A 372 103.31 -15.75 25.69
C LEU A 372 104.79 -15.92 25.34
N THR A 373 105.21 -15.59 24.11
CA THR A 373 106.63 -15.64 23.72
C THR A 373 107.48 -14.54 24.37
N LEU A 374 106.86 -13.41 24.75
CA LEU A 374 107.54 -12.29 25.39
C LEU A 374 107.64 -12.42 26.92
N LEU A 375 106.79 -13.27 27.53
CA LEU A 375 106.72 -13.44 28.98
C LEU A 375 107.85 -14.34 29.52
N PRO A 376 108.44 -14.02 30.69
CA PRO A 376 109.36 -14.92 31.37
C PRO A 376 108.69 -16.25 31.75
N ALA A 377 109.40 -17.37 31.57
CA ALA A 377 108.87 -18.72 31.78
C ALA A 377 108.23 -18.95 33.17
N ALA A 378 108.72 -18.26 34.22
CA ALA A 378 108.18 -18.35 35.57
C ALA A 378 106.77 -17.73 35.75
N GLU A 379 106.38 -16.79 34.88
CA GLU A 379 105.10 -16.07 34.97
C GLU A 379 104.01 -16.65 34.06
N VAL A 380 104.40 -17.41 33.03
CA VAL A 380 103.48 -18.07 32.09
C VAL A 380 102.45 -18.96 32.82
N GLN A 381 102.89 -19.72 33.83
CA GLN A 381 102.03 -20.62 34.59
C GLN A 381 100.94 -19.86 35.38
N LYS A 382 101.30 -18.73 36.01
CA LYS A 382 100.36 -17.88 36.75
C LYS A 382 99.29 -17.28 35.83
N HIS A 383 99.69 -16.84 34.64
CA HIS A 383 98.77 -16.31 33.64
C HIS A 383 97.77 -17.38 33.15
N LEU A 384 98.24 -18.60 32.86
CA LEU A 384 97.37 -19.72 32.45
C LEU A 384 96.36 -20.11 33.54
N GLU A 385 96.73 -20.01 34.82
CA GLU A 385 95.81 -20.25 35.95
C GLU A 385 94.73 -19.17 36.07
N GLN A 386 95.09 -17.90 35.86
CA GLN A 386 94.12 -16.79 35.84
C GLN A 386 93.13 -16.92 34.67
N GLU A 387 93.58 -17.29 33.48
CA GLU A 387 92.71 -17.53 32.32
C GLU A 387 91.74 -18.71 32.55
N LYS A 388 92.20 -19.77 33.23
CA LYS A 388 91.32 -20.88 33.65
C LYS A 388 90.24 -20.41 34.62
N LEU A 389 90.60 -19.57 35.60
CA LEU A 389 89.64 -19.01 36.55
C LEU A 389 88.61 -18.11 35.86
N GLN A 390 89.05 -17.20 34.98
CA GLN A 390 88.14 -16.33 34.22
C GLN A 390 87.21 -17.14 33.30
N SER A 391 87.74 -18.19 32.66
CA SER A 391 86.96 -19.10 31.84
C SER A 391 85.90 -19.83 32.68
N ALA A 392 86.26 -20.31 33.87
CA ALA A 392 85.32 -20.95 34.79
C ALA A 392 84.19 -19.99 35.20
N VAL A 393 84.50 -18.73 35.53
CA VAL A 393 83.49 -17.71 35.88
C VAL A 393 82.53 -17.46 34.70
N LYS A 394 83.04 -17.33 33.47
CA LYS A 394 82.22 -17.14 32.26
C LYS A 394 81.29 -18.33 32.01
N ILE A 395 81.80 -19.56 32.12
CA ILE A 395 81.01 -20.79 31.95
C ILE A 395 79.91 -20.86 33.01
N GLN A 396 80.25 -20.59 34.28
CA GLN A 396 79.28 -20.58 35.37
C GLN A 396 78.20 -19.51 35.20
N ALA A 397 78.57 -18.30 34.75
CA ALA A 397 77.61 -17.23 34.47
C ALA A 397 76.65 -17.60 33.33
N LEU A 398 77.16 -18.18 32.24
CA LEU A 398 76.34 -18.66 31.13
C LEU A 398 75.38 -19.77 31.56
N TRP A 399 75.85 -20.71 32.38
CA TRP A 399 75.03 -21.79 32.93
C TRP A 399 73.91 -21.26 33.83
N ARG A 400 74.23 -20.35 34.77
CA ARG A 400 73.22 -19.67 35.60
C ARG A 400 72.18 -18.95 34.74
N GLY A 401 72.61 -18.26 33.68
CA GLY A 401 71.71 -17.62 32.73
C GLY A 401 70.87 -18.59 31.89
N HIS A 402 71.40 -19.77 31.53
CA HIS A 402 70.64 -20.80 30.84
C HIS A 402 69.51 -21.33 31.74
N MET A 403 69.82 -21.58 33.01
CA MET A 403 68.86 -22.08 34.01
C MET A 403 67.71 -21.09 34.23
N THR A 404 67.98 -19.80 34.35
CA THR A 404 66.92 -18.79 34.50
C THR A 404 66.02 -18.70 33.28
N ARG A 405 66.58 -18.73 32.06
CA ARG A 405 65.79 -18.75 30.81
C ARG A 405 64.95 -20.01 30.68
N LYS A 406 65.47 -21.17 31.07
CA LYS A 406 64.73 -22.44 31.05
C LYS A 406 63.56 -22.42 32.04
N CYS A 407 63.77 -21.88 33.24
CA CYS A 407 62.71 -21.67 34.24
C CYS A 407 61.62 -20.74 33.68
N LEU A 408 61.99 -19.58 33.13
CA LEU A 408 61.05 -18.62 32.55
C LEU A 408 60.25 -19.21 31.38
N ALA A 409 60.88 -20.00 30.51
CA ALA A 409 60.20 -20.68 29.41
C ALA A 409 59.15 -21.70 29.92
N SER A 410 59.47 -22.42 31.00
CA SER A 410 58.52 -23.33 31.67
C SER A 410 57.35 -22.56 32.28
N THR A 411 57.61 -21.44 32.98
CA THR A 411 56.57 -20.56 33.53
C THR A 411 55.66 -20.00 32.44
N GLN A 412 56.22 -19.52 31.33
CA GLN A 412 55.44 -19.00 30.21
C GLN A 412 54.56 -20.07 29.55
N LYS A 413 55.03 -21.32 29.49
CA LYS A 413 54.23 -22.44 28.99
C LYS A 413 52.99 -22.65 29.87
N GLY A 414 53.16 -22.67 31.20
CA GLY A 414 52.04 -22.77 32.13
C GLY A 414 51.03 -21.61 32.02
N VAL A 415 51.51 -20.38 31.80
CA VAL A 415 50.64 -19.21 31.56
C VAL A 415 49.82 -19.35 30.26
N ARG A 416 50.41 -19.93 29.20
CA ARG A 416 49.68 -20.19 27.95
C ARG A 416 48.62 -21.27 28.12
N GLU A 417 48.95 -22.36 28.81
CA GLU A 417 48.03 -23.46 29.09
C GLU A 417 46.84 -23.00 29.93
N THR A 418 47.07 -22.22 30.99
CA THR A 418 46.00 -21.64 31.82
C THR A 418 45.09 -20.69 31.03
N ARG A 419 45.65 -19.81 30.19
CA ARG A 419 44.85 -18.94 29.30
C ARG A 419 44.03 -19.75 28.31
N ALA A 420 44.60 -20.80 27.72
CA ALA A 420 43.87 -21.69 26.81
C ALA A 420 42.72 -22.41 27.53
N ALA A 421 42.96 -22.91 28.74
CA ALA A 421 41.94 -23.54 29.58
C ALA A 421 40.78 -22.57 29.89
N ILE A 422 41.06 -21.32 30.25
CA ILE A 422 40.04 -20.29 30.51
C ILE A 422 39.21 -20.02 29.26
N CYS A 423 39.82 -19.90 28.08
CA CYS A 423 39.11 -19.70 26.82
C CYS A 423 38.17 -20.88 26.50
N LEU A 424 38.66 -22.12 26.65
CA LEU A 424 37.85 -23.33 26.45
C LEU A 424 36.68 -23.39 27.45
N GLN A 425 36.94 -23.17 28.73
CA GLN A 425 35.92 -23.17 29.77
C GLN A 425 34.84 -22.12 29.51
N ARG A 426 35.21 -20.90 29.08
CA ARG A 426 34.25 -19.86 28.67
C ARG A 426 33.40 -20.31 27.48
N GLY A 427 34.01 -20.90 26.47
CA GLY A 427 33.31 -21.44 25.30
C GLY A 427 32.30 -22.53 25.66
N VAL A 428 32.72 -23.49 26.49
CA VAL A 428 31.86 -24.60 26.96
C VAL A 428 30.71 -24.09 27.81
N ARG A 429 30.94 -23.16 28.75
CA ARG A 429 29.87 -22.56 29.56
C ARG A 429 28.84 -21.84 28.69
N GLN A 430 29.26 -21.07 27.68
CA GLN A 430 28.34 -20.43 26.75
C GLN A 430 27.56 -21.43 25.89
N TRP A 431 28.20 -22.53 25.48
CA TRP A 431 27.53 -23.59 24.72
C TRP A 431 26.49 -24.32 25.58
N LEU A 432 26.83 -24.66 26.83
CA LEU A 432 25.90 -25.23 27.80
C LEU A 432 24.73 -24.30 28.08
N LYS A 433 24.96 -22.99 28.24
CA LYS A 433 23.89 -21.99 28.39
C LYS A 433 22.98 -21.94 27.15
N ARG A 434 23.55 -22.00 25.95
CA ARG A 434 22.77 -22.08 24.69
C ARG A 434 21.94 -23.37 24.60
N ILE A 435 22.49 -24.51 25.02
CA ILE A 435 21.76 -25.77 25.08
C ILE A 435 20.64 -25.73 26.12
N HIS A 436 20.93 -25.20 27.31
CA HIS A 436 19.93 -25.03 28.34
C HIS A 436 18.79 -24.16 27.82
N ASN A 437 19.05 -22.96 27.28
CA ASN A 437 18.03 -22.08 26.73
C ASN A 437 17.21 -22.71 25.58
N ARG A 438 17.81 -23.60 24.77
CA ARG A 438 17.09 -24.37 23.74
C ARG A 438 16.22 -25.48 24.33
N ARG A 439 16.65 -26.12 25.43
CA ARG A 439 15.84 -27.11 26.16
C ARG A 439 14.74 -26.45 26.98
N THR A 440 15.01 -25.25 27.49
CA THR A 440 14.06 -24.32 28.11
C THR A 440 13.31 -23.52 27.03
N GLU A 441 13.03 -24.12 25.87
CA GLU A 441 11.91 -23.61 25.07
C GLU A 441 10.65 -23.72 25.93
N LEU A 442 9.98 -22.58 26.10
CA LEU A 442 8.72 -22.35 26.82
C LEU A 442 7.94 -23.63 27.11
N PRO A 443 7.69 -23.97 28.39
CA PRO A 443 6.72 -25.00 28.71
C PRO A 443 5.37 -24.55 28.14
N MET A 444 4.98 -25.14 27.00
CA MET A 444 3.63 -25.06 26.43
C MET A 444 2.53 -25.48 27.43
N TRP A 445 2.96 -26.06 28.56
CA TRP A 445 2.16 -26.54 29.69
C TRP A 445 1.92 -25.52 30.80
N GLN A 446 2.52 -24.32 30.77
CA GLN A 446 2.11 -23.28 31.71
C GLN A 446 0.65 -22.89 31.44
N ARG A 447 -0.15 -23.02 32.50
CA ARG A 447 -1.59 -22.72 32.53
C ARG A 447 -1.81 -21.27 32.06
N PRO A 448 -2.70 -21.01 31.09
CA PRO A 448 -3.01 -19.64 30.68
C PRO A 448 -3.46 -18.81 31.90
N PRO A 449 -3.03 -17.54 32.02
CA PRO A 449 -3.55 -16.66 33.06
C PRO A 449 -5.07 -16.52 32.92
N GLY A 450 -5.81 -16.60 34.03
CA GLY A 450 -7.27 -16.58 34.05
C GLY A 450 -7.96 -17.96 33.96
N LEU A 451 -7.21 -19.05 33.80
CA LEU A 451 -7.77 -20.41 33.90
C LEU A 451 -7.75 -20.92 35.35
N THR A 452 -8.43 -20.19 36.25
CA THR A 452 -8.69 -20.63 37.63
C THR A 452 -9.48 -21.94 37.64
N ASP A 453 -9.46 -22.67 38.76
CA ASP A 453 -10.26 -23.91 38.84
C ASP A 453 -11.77 -23.63 38.70
N GLU A 454 -12.23 -22.45 39.14
CA GLU A 454 -13.59 -21.96 38.90
C GLU A 454 -13.90 -21.81 37.40
N ARG A 455 -13.04 -21.11 36.65
CA ARG A 455 -13.23 -20.92 35.21
C ARG A 455 -13.12 -22.23 34.42
N ARG A 456 -12.33 -23.19 34.90
CA ARG A 456 -12.27 -24.55 34.33
C ARG A 456 -13.64 -25.23 34.44
N VAL A 457 -14.27 -25.16 35.62
CA VAL A 457 -15.59 -25.75 35.85
C VAL A 457 -16.64 -25.08 34.97
N GLU A 458 -16.65 -23.75 34.86
CA GLU A 458 -17.55 -23.02 33.95
C GLU A 458 -17.38 -23.43 32.48
N LEU A 459 -16.15 -23.60 32.01
CA LEU A 459 -15.91 -24.05 30.63
C LEU A 459 -16.34 -25.50 30.44
N GLN A 460 -16.20 -26.34 31.47
CA GLN A 460 -16.68 -27.72 31.42
C GLN A 460 -18.21 -27.78 31.38
N THR A 461 -18.93 -26.95 32.14
CA THR A 461 -20.39 -26.88 32.06
C THR A 461 -20.84 -26.39 30.69
N GLN A 462 -20.20 -25.36 30.12
CA GLN A 462 -20.50 -24.90 28.75
C GLN A 462 -20.25 -25.97 27.68
N ILE A 463 -19.16 -26.73 27.80
CA ILE A 463 -18.87 -27.84 26.88
C ILE A 463 -19.93 -28.93 27.02
N GLN A 464 -20.37 -29.21 28.24
CA GLN A 464 -21.38 -30.22 28.53
C GLN A 464 -22.76 -29.81 27.97
N GLU A 465 -23.21 -28.58 28.23
CA GLU A 465 -24.43 -28.00 27.66
C GLU A 465 -24.40 -27.99 26.12
N TRP A 466 -23.24 -27.72 25.52
CA TRP A 466 -23.06 -27.77 24.07
C TRP A 466 -23.16 -29.20 23.52
N ARG A 467 -22.61 -30.20 24.23
CA ARG A 467 -22.70 -31.62 23.84
C ARG A 467 -24.13 -32.15 23.97
N GLU A 468 -24.85 -31.73 25.00
CA GLU A 468 -26.25 -32.11 25.21
C GLU A 468 -27.16 -31.52 24.14
N SER A 469 -26.90 -30.29 23.70
CA SER A 469 -27.61 -29.65 22.58
C SER A 469 -27.19 -30.17 21.19
N HIS A 470 -26.04 -30.83 21.07
CA HIS A 470 -25.49 -31.35 19.80
C HIS A 470 -25.07 -32.82 19.92
N PRO A 471 -26.03 -33.76 19.96
CA PRO A 471 -25.73 -35.18 20.02
C PRO A 471 -24.96 -35.65 18.79
N VAL A 472 -23.97 -36.52 19.01
CA VAL A 472 -23.11 -37.05 17.95
C VAL A 472 -23.93 -37.94 17.03
N THR A 473 -24.09 -37.52 15.79
CA THR A 473 -24.68 -38.32 14.71
C THR A 473 -23.71 -39.44 14.32
N GLU A 474 -24.20 -40.64 14.06
CA GLU A 474 -23.37 -41.73 13.51
C GLU A 474 -22.79 -41.30 12.15
N ARG A 475 -21.46 -41.33 12.03
CA ARG A 475 -20.74 -40.87 10.84
C ARG A 475 -20.06 -42.04 10.15
N SER A 476 -19.95 -41.96 8.82
CA SER A 476 -19.11 -42.89 8.06
C SER A 476 -17.63 -42.68 8.42
N LYS A 477 -16.81 -43.75 8.35
CA LYS A 477 -15.36 -43.71 8.63
C LYS A 477 -14.62 -42.61 7.85
N GLU A 478 -15.05 -42.33 6.62
CA GLU A 478 -14.47 -41.27 5.80
C GLU A 478 -14.73 -39.87 6.41
N GLN A 479 -15.96 -39.62 6.85
CA GLN A 479 -16.34 -38.36 7.49
C GLN A 479 -15.65 -38.16 8.86
N GLU A 480 -15.42 -39.25 9.59
CA GLU A 480 -14.62 -39.21 10.82
C GLU A 480 -13.17 -38.85 10.54
N SER A 481 -12.59 -39.37 9.46
CA SER A 481 -11.22 -39.06 9.05
C SER A 481 -11.05 -37.59 8.62
N GLU A 482 -12.04 -37.04 7.90
CA GLU A 482 -12.06 -35.63 7.51
C GLU A 482 -12.23 -34.71 8.72
N LEU A 483 -13.11 -35.07 9.66
CA LEU A 483 -13.27 -34.35 10.91
C LEU A 483 -11.97 -34.36 11.72
N HIS A 484 -11.33 -35.52 11.84
CA HIS A 484 -10.05 -35.66 12.54
C HIS A 484 -9.00 -34.73 11.93
N ASN A 485 -8.84 -34.74 10.61
CA ASN A 485 -7.90 -33.87 9.91
C ASN A 485 -8.22 -32.39 10.13
N LYS A 486 -9.50 -32.01 10.04
CA LYS A 486 -9.95 -30.63 10.29
C LYS A 486 -9.67 -30.18 11.72
N VAL A 487 -9.89 -31.06 12.71
CA VAL A 487 -9.60 -30.78 14.13
C VAL A 487 -8.08 -30.66 14.36
N GLN A 488 -7.28 -31.55 13.76
CA GLN A 488 -5.82 -31.47 13.83
C GLN A 488 -5.29 -30.17 13.24
N ASP A 489 -5.85 -29.72 12.12
CA ASP A 489 -5.48 -28.45 11.50
C ASP A 489 -5.86 -27.24 12.35
N LEU A 490 -7.06 -27.25 12.96
CA LEU A 490 -7.46 -26.20 13.90
C LEU A 490 -6.57 -26.16 15.14
N LEU A 491 -6.19 -27.32 15.67
CA LEU A 491 -5.29 -27.43 16.82
C LEU A 491 -3.88 -26.93 16.46
N ARG A 492 -3.35 -27.31 15.30
CA ARG A 492 -2.06 -26.81 14.79
C ARG A 492 -2.07 -25.29 14.64
N ARG A 493 -3.11 -24.71 14.04
CA ARG A 493 -3.27 -23.26 13.92
C ARG A 493 -3.28 -22.59 15.29
N ASN A 494 -4.04 -23.13 16.25
CA ASN A 494 -4.10 -22.57 17.61
C ASN A 494 -2.73 -22.60 18.30
N VAL A 495 -2.01 -23.73 18.23
CA VAL A 495 -0.65 -23.88 18.80
C VAL A 495 0.32 -22.87 18.19
N ILE A 496 0.31 -22.71 16.87
CA ILE A 496 1.17 -21.76 16.16
C ILE A 496 0.87 -20.32 16.59
N MET A 497 -0.41 -19.95 16.68
CA MET A 497 -0.83 -18.61 17.07
C MET A 497 -0.65 -18.32 18.56
N SER A 498 -0.70 -19.33 19.42
CA SER A 498 -0.54 -19.19 20.87
C SER A 498 0.91 -18.94 21.28
N LYS A 499 1.89 -19.54 20.58
CA LYS A 499 3.33 -19.41 20.92
C LYS A 499 3.83 -17.95 21.00
N PRO A 500 3.63 -17.08 19.98
CA PRO A 500 4.08 -15.69 20.06
C PRO A 500 3.29 -14.89 21.10
N ARG A 501 1.98 -15.13 21.22
CA ARG A 501 1.12 -14.46 22.21
C ARG A 501 1.59 -14.74 23.64
N ARG A 502 1.90 -16.00 23.97
CA ARG A 502 2.41 -16.40 25.29
C ARG A 502 3.80 -15.85 25.57
N SER A 503 4.68 -15.84 24.57
CA SER A 503 6.02 -15.26 24.71
C SER A 503 5.95 -13.76 25.03
N SER A 504 5.05 -13.03 24.37
CA SER A 504 4.83 -11.61 24.64
C SER A 504 4.24 -11.38 26.03
N GLU A 505 3.33 -12.25 26.47
CA GLU A 505 2.67 -12.12 27.77
C GLU A 505 3.61 -12.43 28.95
N GLN A 506 4.51 -13.41 28.81
CA GLN A 506 5.56 -13.65 29.80
C GLN A 506 6.58 -12.52 29.84
N HIS A 507 6.95 -11.96 28.69
CA HIS A 507 7.81 -10.79 28.66
C HIS A 507 7.16 -9.62 29.41
N ARG A 508 5.86 -9.40 29.19
CA ARG A 508 5.07 -8.42 29.93
C ARG A 508 5.05 -8.72 31.44
N GLN A 509 4.84 -9.96 31.85
CA GLN A 509 4.86 -10.34 33.27
C GLN A 509 6.24 -10.16 33.91
N ALA A 510 7.31 -10.53 33.22
CA ALA A 510 8.67 -10.32 33.69
C ALA A 510 9.00 -8.83 33.82
N LEU A 511 8.52 -8.01 32.87
CA LEU A 511 8.65 -6.56 32.94
C LEU A 511 7.85 -5.98 34.11
N ILE A 512 6.62 -6.45 34.35
CA ILE A 512 5.82 -6.03 35.51
C ILE A 512 6.54 -6.40 36.81
N ALA A 513 7.02 -7.64 36.95
CA ALA A 513 7.76 -8.05 38.14
C ALA A 513 9.05 -7.25 38.31
N GLN A 514 9.74 -6.90 37.22
CA GLN A 514 10.90 -6.02 37.27
C GLN A 514 10.51 -4.61 37.74
N LEU A 515 9.45 -4.02 37.19
CA LEU A 515 8.95 -2.71 37.60
C LEU A 515 8.49 -2.70 39.06
N GLU A 516 7.88 -3.78 39.54
CA GLU A 516 7.51 -3.95 40.94
C GLU A 516 8.76 -3.97 41.83
N VAL A 517 9.79 -4.74 41.45
CA VAL A 517 11.07 -4.78 42.18
C VAL A 517 11.75 -3.42 42.16
N ASP A 518 11.87 -2.77 41.00
CA ASP A 518 12.49 -1.46 40.86
C ASP A 518 11.72 -0.40 41.67
N SER A 519 10.38 -0.45 41.66
CA SER A 519 9.53 0.42 42.48
C SER A 519 9.75 0.18 43.96
N THR A 520 9.82 -1.06 44.42
CA THR A 520 10.11 -1.36 45.83
C THR A 520 11.50 -0.88 46.25
N LEU A 521 12.50 -1.00 45.37
CA LEU A 521 13.87 -0.50 45.62
C LEU A 521 13.92 1.03 45.70
N ILE A 522 13.20 1.74 44.84
CA ILE A 522 13.13 3.21 44.87
C ILE A 522 12.38 3.70 46.12
N ILE A 523 11.28 3.03 46.50
CA ILE A 523 10.52 3.38 47.71
C ILE A 523 11.35 3.11 48.97
N ALA A 524 12.16 2.05 48.98
CA ALA A 524 13.06 1.71 50.07
C ALA A 524 14.40 2.47 50.04
N ALA A 525 14.58 3.45 49.14
CA ALA A 525 15.84 4.17 49.01
C ALA A 525 16.13 5.01 50.26
N PRO A 526 17.31 4.83 50.91
CA PRO A 526 17.69 5.62 52.07
C PRO A 526 17.94 7.08 51.68
N THR A 527 17.69 8.00 52.63
CA THR A 527 18.05 9.41 52.49
C THR A 527 19.55 9.58 52.35
N LEU A 528 20.01 10.60 51.62
CA LEU A 528 21.43 10.82 51.30
C LEU A 528 22.34 10.95 52.53
N SER A 529 21.79 11.25 53.71
CA SER A 529 22.50 11.29 54.99
C SER A 529 22.79 9.93 55.60
N ASP A 530 22.02 8.90 55.23
CA ASP A 530 21.93 7.62 55.95
C ASP A 530 22.47 6.44 55.11
N VAL A 531 23.12 6.74 53.98
CA VAL A 531 23.60 5.75 53.00
C VAL A 531 24.81 4.99 53.55
N THR A 532 24.72 3.66 53.60
CA THR A 532 25.86 2.77 53.89
C THR A 532 26.47 2.17 52.63
N GLU A 533 27.71 1.66 52.70
CA GLU A 533 28.38 1.03 51.54
C GLU A 533 27.64 -0.22 51.02
N GLN A 534 26.82 -0.87 51.85
CA GLN A 534 26.01 -2.03 51.46
C GLN A 534 24.77 -1.63 50.67
N ASP A 535 24.21 -0.44 50.93
CA ASP A 535 23.06 0.07 50.17
C ASP A 535 23.46 0.42 48.72
N LEU A 536 24.72 0.83 48.52
CA LEU A 536 25.26 1.09 47.18
C LEU A 536 25.27 -0.14 46.28
N GLU A 537 25.46 -1.35 46.84
CA GLU A 537 25.44 -2.59 46.05
C GLU A 537 24.06 -2.89 45.46
N ASN A 538 22.99 -2.42 46.10
CA ASN A 538 21.61 -2.64 45.64
C ASN A 538 21.23 -1.73 44.46
N PHE A 539 21.86 -0.57 44.31
CA PHE A 539 21.56 0.41 43.25
C PHE A 539 22.58 0.43 42.10
N VAL A 540 23.63 -0.41 42.15
CA VAL A 540 24.66 -0.46 41.11
C VAL A 540 24.45 -1.65 40.17
N SER A 541 24.38 -1.38 38.87
CA SER A 541 24.36 -2.47 37.87
C SER A 541 25.73 -3.16 37.78
N HIS A 542 25.78 -4.50 37.86
CA HIS A 542 27.02 -5.26 37.66
C HIS A 542 27.56 -5.25 36.22
N SER A 543 26.77 -4.76 35.26
CA SER A 543 27.20 -4.60 33.87
C SER A 543 27.92 -3.28 33.66
N VAL A 544 29.23 -3.36 33.41
CA VAL A 544 30.10 -2.20 33.17
C VAL A 544 29.55 -1.22 32.12
N PRO A 545 28.97 -1.65 30.97
CA PRO A 545 28.45 -0.70 29.98
C PRO A 545 27.24 0.11 30.49
N VAL A 546 26.34 -0.53 31.23
CA VAL A 546 25.13 0.13 31.78
C VAL A 546 25.52 1.07 32.90
N ALA A 547 26.39 0.63 33.82
CA ALA A 547 26.93 1.48 34.87
C ALA A 547 27.68 2.69 34.31
N SER A 548 28.47 2.49 33.24
CA SER A 548 29.21 3.58 32.60
C SER A 548 28.28 4.58 31.91
N LYS A 549 27.21 4.09 31.26
CA LYS A 549 26.21 4.94 30.62
C LYS A 549 25.42 5.72 31.67
N ALA A 550 24.89 5.07 32.70
CA ALA A 550 24.18 5.74 33.80
C ALA A 550 25.05 6.82 34.46
N ARG A 551 26.34 6.55 34.66
CA ARG A 551 27.29 7.53 35.17
C ARG A 551 27.52 8.70 34.20
N HIS A 552 27.53 8.45 32.90
CA HIS A 552 27.65 9.49 31.89
C HIS A 552 26.42 10.40 31.90
N ASP A 553 25.24 9.80 31.81
CA ASP A 553 23.94 10.49 31.78
C ASP A 553 23.75 11.33 33.07
N HIS A 554 24.06 10.76 34.25
CA HIS A 554 24.02 11.51 35.51
C HIS A 554 25.01 12.70 35.54
N ASN A 555 26.22 12.53 34.99
CA ASN A 555 27.18 13.64 34.91
C ASN A 555 26.73 14.72 33.92
N GLU A 556 26.00 14.33 32.87
CA GLU A 556 25.40 15.24 31.91
C GLU A 556 24.27 16.05 32.56
N GLU A 557 23.35 15.39 33.29
CA GLU A 557 22.32 16.05 34.10
C GLU A 557 22.92 17.01 35.13
N LEU A 558 23.94 16.57 35.88
CA LEU A 558 24.64 17.45 36.82
C LEU A 558 25.30 18.65 36.14
N ARG A 559 25.81 18.48 34.91
CA ARG A 559 26.36 19.59 34.11
C ARG A 559 25.26 20.56 33.69
N LEU A 560 24.10 20.06 33.25
CA LEU A 560 22.92 20.87 32.92
C LEU A 560 22.43 21.68 34.14
N LEU A 561 22.31 21.02 35.30
CA LEU A 561 21.92 21.65 36.56
C LEU A 561 22.92 22.70 37.05
N ARG A 562 24.21 22.56 36.74
CA ARG A 562 25.26 23.52 37.10
C ARG A 562 25.41 24.68 36.11
N GLN A 563 24.65 24.70 35.01
CA GLN A 563 24.73 25.82 34.07
C GLN A 563 24.14 27.10 34.69
N PRO A 564 24.65 28.28 34.28
CA PRO A 564 24.07 29.56 34.68
C PRO A 564 22.60 29.67 34.26
N TRP A 565 21.80 30.38 35.06
CA TRP A 565 20.34 30.47 34.87
C TRP A 565 19.91 30.94 33.46
N TRP A 566 20.68 31.82 32.81
CA TRP A 566 20.38 32.30 31.45
C TRP A 566 20.56 31.24 30.35
N ARG A 567 21.29 30.13 30.61
CA ARG A 567 21.34 28.97 29.68
C ARG A 567 20.22 27.97 29.90
N LYS A 568 19.53 28.05 31.04
CA LYS A 568 18.35 27.24 31.36
C LYS A 568 17.07 27.87 30.79
N LEU A 569 17.12 29.15 30.41
CA LEU A 569 16.05 29.85 29.70
C LEU A 569 16.01 29.39 28.23
N GLY A 570 15.13 28.43 27.96
CA GLY A 570 14.92 27.84 26.63
C GLY A 570 14.53 26.37 26.67
N ASP A 571 14.91 25.64 27.72
CA ASP A 571 14.58 24.22 27.89
C ASP A 571 13.09 24.02 28.24
N GLU A 572 12.46 24.98 28.93
CA GLU A 572 11.01 24.97 29.22
C GLU A 572 10.14 24.98 27.95
N TYR A 573 10.68 25.38 26.79
CA TYR A 573 9.99 25.35 25.49
C TYR A 573 10.43 24.18 24.59
N GLN A 574 11.41 23.37 25.00
CA GLN A 574 11.81 22.17 24.27
C GLN A 574 11.04 20.93 24.75
N ASP A 575 10.67 20.87 26.03
CA ASP A 575 9.97 19.72 26.61
C ASP A 575 8.60 19.42 25.98
N GLU A 576 7.90 20.42 25.42
CA GLU A 576 6.65 20.19 24.66
C GLU A 576 6.88 19.51 23.29
N LYS A 577 8.04 19.72 22.65
CA LYS A 577 8.37 19.06 21.38
C LYS A 577 8.92 17.65 21.58
N THR A 578 9.69 17.42 22.64
CA THR A 578 10.19 16.07 22.96
C THR A 578 9.07 15.13 23.40
N ALA A 579 7.99 15.64 24.02
CA ALA A 579 6.82 14.82 24.36
C ALA A 579 6.08 14.28 23.13
N GLU A 580 6.06 15.00 22.00
CA GLU A 580 5.48 14.51 20.74
C GLU A 580 6.41 13.53 19.99
N GLU A 581 7.73 13.66 20.15
CA GLU A 581 8.72 12.78 19.50
C GLU A 581 9.07 11.50 20.31
N LEU A 582 8.76 11.46 21.61
CA LEU A 582 9.00 10.29 22.48
C LEU A 582 8.00 9.13 22.29
N GLY A 583 7.01 9.27 21.40
CA GLY A 583 6.04 8.22 21.07
C GLY A 583 6.58 7.05 20.25
N ASP A 584 7.82 7.12 19.73
CA ASP A 584 8.34 6.15 18.75
C ASP A 584 9.54 5.30 19.23
N TRP A 585 9.57 4.95 20.52
CA TRP A 585 10.46 3.87 21.01
C TRP A 585 9.78 2.51 20.92
N ARG A 586 9.49 2.07 19.69
CA ARG A 586 9.44 0.64 19.35
C ARG A 586 10.37 0.40 18.18
N VAL A 587 11.61 0.04 18.49
CA VAL A 587 12.43 -0.95 17.79
C VAL A 587 13.78 -0.99 18.51
N PHE A 588 13.95 -1.99 19.39
CA PHE A 588 15.14 -2.84 19.48
C PHE A 588 14.76 -4.16 20.14
#